data_AF-A0A819K0G2-F1
#
_entry.id   AF-A0A819K0G2-F1
#
_cell.length_a   1.000
_cell.length_b   1.000
_cell.length_c   1.000
_cell.angle_alpha   90.00
_cell.angle_beta   90.00
_cell.angle_gamma   90.00
#
_symmetry.space_group_name_H-M   'P 1'
#
loop_
_entity.id
_entity.type
_entity.pdbx_description
1 polymer ?
#
loop_
_entity_poly.entity_id
_entity_poly.type
_entity_poly.pdbx_seq_one_letter_code
_entity_poly.pdbx_strand_id
1 'polypeptide(L)'
;LALERGWSINIGGGFHHCSSDSGGGFCAYADITLLIINLFNYYSNQIKKVLIIDLDAHQGNGYERDFMNDDRVYIMDMYNR
;
A
#
# COMPACT_ATOMS: atom_id res chain seq x y z
N LEU A 1 -1.35 -4.62 -16.09
CA LEU A 1 -1.01 -3.28 -16.61
C LEU A 1 0.38 -2.83 -16.14
N ALA A 2 0.59 -2.46 -14.86
CA ALA A 2 1.90 -2.00 -14.39
C ALA A 2 3.06 -2.99 -14.65
N LEU A 3 2.86 -4.29 -14.41
CA LEU A 3 3.90 -5.31 -14.67
C LEU A 3 4.28 -5.44 -16.15
N GLU A 4 3.38 -5.11 -17.05
CA GLU A 4 3.60 -5.21 -18.51
C GLU A 4 4.16 -3.89 -19.08
N ARG A 5 3.65 -2.74 -18.59
CA ARG A 5 3.92 -1.41 -19.16
C ARG A 5 4.88 -0.55 -18.33
N GLY A 6 5.27 -1.01 -17.15
CA GLY A 6 6.07 -0.27 -16.17
C GLY A 6 5.27 0.71 -15.30
N TRP A 7 4.00 0.98 -15.60
CA TRP A 7 3.13 1.87 -14.80
C TRP A 7 1.64 1.60 -15.04
N SER A 8 0.81 2.02 -14.08
CA SER A 8 -0.65 2.13 -14.22
C SER A 8 -1.20 3.13 -13.21
N ILE A 9 -2.40 3.65 -13.45
CA ILE A 9 -3.08 4.60 -12.56
C ILE A 9 -4.41 3.99 -12.13
N ASN A 10 -4.73 4.08 -10.83
CA ASN A 10 -6.04 3.77 -10.27
C ASN A 10 -6.57 5.00 -9.53
N ILE A 11 -7.53 5.71 -10.14
CA ILE A 11 -8.10 6.95 -9.58
C ILE A 11 -9.00 6.67 -8.36
N GLY A 12 -9.59 5.47 -8.29
CA GLY A 12 -10.50 5.09 -7.22
C GLY A 12 -9.83 4.35 -6.07
N GLY A 13 -8.50 4.34 -5.97
CA GLY A 13 -7.76 3.68 -4.90
C GLY A 13 -7.05 4.66 -3.97
N GLY A 14 -6.12 4.15 -3.16
CA GLY A 14 -5.36 4.95 -2.20
C GLY A 14 -6.03 5.01 -0.83
N PHE A 15 -6.73 3.95 -0.42
CA PHE A 15 -7.46 3.90 0.84
C PHE A 15 -6.51 3.65 2.02
N HIS A 16 -5.62 4.62 2.25
CA HIS A 16 -4.45 4.50 3.11
C HIS A 16 -4.71 4.41 4.63
N HIS A 17 -5.95 4.64 5.08
CA HIS A 17 -6.32 4.53 6.49
C HIS A 17 -6.91 3.18 6.88
N CYS A 18 -7.28 2.34 5.91
CA CYS A 18 -7.81 1.00 6.20
C CYS A 18 -6.65 0.01 6.37
N SER A 19 -6.65 -0.75 7.47
CA SER A 19 -5.76 -1.90 7.69
C SER A 19 -6.45 -3.21 7.31
N SER A 20 -5.70 -4.31 7.37
CA SER A 20 -6.20 -5.67 7.10
C SER A 20 -7.36 -6.11 8.01
N ASP A 21 -7.49 -5.50 9.20
CA ASP A 21 -8.46 -5.85 10.23
C ASP A 21 -9.42 -4.71 10.62
N SER A 22 -9.27 -3.50 10.06
CA SER A 22 -10.05 -2.34 10.45
C SER A 22 -10.19 -1.28 9.35
N GLY A 23 -11.39 -0.72 9.19
CA GLY A 23 -11.60 0.51 8.41
C GLY A 23 -11.16 1.76 9.18
N GLY A 24 -10.96 2.87 8.49
CA GLY A 24 -10.55 4.13 9.12
C GLY A 24 -10.53 5.29 8.13
N GLY A 25 -10.69 6.54 8.58
CA GLY A 25 -10.53 7.73 7.73
C GLY A 25 -11.27 7.67 6.38
N PHE A 26 -12.53 7.25 6.39
CA PHE A 26 -13.37 7.03 5.19
C PHE A 26 -12.89 5.93 4.21
N CYS A 27 -11.89 5.15 4.61
CA CYS A 27 -11.37 4.00 3.89
C CYS A 27 -12.09 2.72 4.31
N ALA A 28 -12.81 2.11 3.36
CA ALA A 28 -13.66 0.94 3.61
C ALA A 28 -12.95 -0.41 3.40
N TYR A 29 -11.89 -0.44 2.59
CA TYR A 29 -11.13 -1.64 2.29
C TYR A 29 -9.65 -1.29 2.11
N ALA A 30 -8.76 -2.20 2.55
CA ALA A 30 -7.31 -2.02 2.52
C ALA A 30 -6.73 -2.40 1.15
N ASP A 31 -7.00 -1.58 0.13
CA ASP A 31 -6.61 -1.84 -1.25
C ASP A 31 -5.08 -1.92 -1.44
N ILE A 32 -4.32 -1.04 -0.79
CA ILE A 32 -2.85 -1.03 -0.81
C ILE A 32 -2.31 -2.33 -0.19
N THR A 33 -2.83 -2.73 0.96
CA THR A 33 -2.45 -3.98 1.64
C THR A 33 -2.75 -5.20 0.77
N LEU A 34 -3.96 -5.27 0.23
CA LEU A 34 -4.37 -6.37 -0.63
C LEU A 34 -3.50 -6.46 -1.90
N LEU A 35 -3.14 -5.31 -2.50
CA LEU A 35 -2.23 -5.26 -3.64
C LEU A 35 -0.88 -5.89 -3.28
N ILE A 36 -0.24 -5.44 -2.20
CA ILE A 36 1.11 -5.88 -1.82
C ILE A 36 1.12 -7.38 -1.48
N ILE A 37 0.12 -7.85 -0.72
CA ILE A 37 -0.02 -9.29 -0.43
C ILE A 37 -0.16 -10.09 -1.73
N ASN A 38 -0.97 -9.62 -2.67
CA ASN A 38 -1.13 -10.29 -3.97
C ASN A 38 0.17 -10.28 -4.79
N LEU A 39 0.96 -9.20 -4.74
CA LEU A 39 2.27 -9.15 -5.38
C LEU A 39 3.22 -10.19 -4.79
N PHE A 40 3.29 -10.29 -3.47
CA PHE A 40 4.13 -11.29 -2.81
C PHE A 40 3.65 -12.73 -3.01
N ASN A 41 2.34 -12.97 -3.12
CA ASN A 41 1.81 -14.31 -3.32
C ASN A 41 1.96 -14.82 -4.75
N TYR A 42 1.58 -14.00 -5.73
CA TYR A 42 1.47 -14.44 -7.13
C TYR A 42 2.65 -14.02 -8.01
N TYR A 43 3.41 -13.00 -7.59
CA TYR A 43 4.51 -12.44 -8.36
C TYR A 43 5.84 -12.47 -7.60
N SER A 44 5.97 -13.37 -6.61
CA SER A 44 7.18 -13.51 -5.79
C SER A 44 8.47 -13.69 -6.58
N ASN A 45 8.43 -14.28 -7.78
CA ASN A 45 9.61 -14.43 -8.63
C ASN A 45 10.03 -13.14 -9.36
N GLN A 46 9.13 -12.17 -9.47
CA GLN A 46 9.35 -10.90 -10.16
C GLN A 46 9.51 -9.75 -9.16
N ILE A 47 8.81 -9.80 -8.02
CA ILE A 47 8.78 -8.75 -7.00
C ILE A 47 9.22 -9.33 -5.67
N LYS A 48 10.27 -8.75 -5.09
CA LYS A 48 10.84 -9.15 -3.80
C LYS A 48 10.70 -8.09 -2.72
N LYS A 49 10.59 -6.82 -3.12
CA LYS A 49 10.45 -5.67 -2.24
C LYS A 49 9.47 -4.67 -2.84
N VAL A 50 8.80 -3.89 -1.98
CA VAL A 50 7.88 -2.82 -2.34
C VAL A 50 8.32 -1.54 -1.63
N LEU A 51 8.27 -0.41 -2.35
CA LEU A 51 8.38 0.92 -1.79
C LEU A 51 7.01 1.59 -1.91
N ILE A 52 6.43 1.97 -0.77
CA ILE A 52 5.24 2.82 -0.72
C ILE A 52 5.73 4.27 -0.59
N ILE A 53 5.28 5.13 -1.49
CA ILE A 53 5.45 6.58 -1.40
C ILE A 53 4.05 7.15 -1.22
N ASP A 54 3.76 7.64 -0.03
CA ASP A 54 2.52 8.32 0.30
C ASP A 54 2.77 9.81 0.44
N LEU A 55 2.00 10.58 -0.34
CA LEU A 55 2.09 12.03 -0.44
C LEU A 55 0.74 12.68 -0.06
N ASP A 56 -0.20 11.90 0.48
CA ASP A 56 -1.41 12.47 1.05
C ASP A 56 -1.07 13.33 2.27
N ALA A 57 -1.90 14.34 2.54
CA ALA A 57 -1.68 15.24 3.67
C ALA A 57 -1.86 14.56 5.05
N HIS A 58 -2.51 13.39 5.10
CA HIS A 58 -2.71 12.59 6.30
C HIS A 58 -1.80 11.36 6.28
N GLN A 59 -1.41 10.90 7.47
CA GLN A 59 -0.61 9.68 7.62
C GLN A 59 -1.36 8.45 7.10
N GLY A 60 -0.72 7.68 6.24
CA GLY A 60 -1.19 6.38 5.74
C GLY A 60 -1.03 5.26 6.78
N ASN A 61 -1.72 5.39 7.91
CA ASN A 61 -1.59 4.51 9.07
C ASN A 61 -2.19 3.09 8.88
N GLY A 62 -2.96 2.86 7.81
CA GLY A 62 -3.58 1.57 7.50
C GLY A 62 -2.53 0.56 7.06
N TYR A 63 -1.88 0.82 5.92
CA TYR A 63 -0.82 -0.04 5.40
C TYR A 63 0.44 -0.02 6.30
N GLU A 64 0.70 1.07 7.03
CA GLU A 64 1.80 1.11 7.99
C GLU A 64 1.63 0.04 9.06
N ARG A 65 0.45 -0.06 9.66
CA ARG A 65 0.15 -1.10 10.65
C ARG A 65 0.33 -2.51 10.09
N ASP A 66 -0.07 -2.72 8.84
CA ASP A 66 0.02 -4.03 8.19
C ASP A 66 1.47 -4.44 7.86
N PHE A 67 2.35 -3.47 7.58
CA PHE A 67 3.70 -3.76 7.07
C PHE A 67 4.88 -3.20 7.89
N MET A 68 4.65 -2.50 9.00
CA MET A 68 5.72 -1.90 9.81
C MET A 68 6.81 -2.88 10.29
N ASN A 69 6.50 -4.18 10.32
CA ASN A 69 7.42 -5.25 10.70
C ASN A 69 7.80 -6.19 9.53
N ASP A 70 7.50 -5.82 8.28
CA ASP A 70 7.86 -6.60 7.09
C ASP A 70 9.02 -5.94 6.34
N ASP A 71 10.22 -6.51 6.47
CA ASP A 71 11.46 -6.01 5.84
C ASP A 71 11.43 -5.97 4.30
N ARG A 72 10.37 -6.50 3.67
CA ARG A 72 10.15 -6.43 2.22
C ARG A 72 9.43 -5.14 1.81
N VAL A 73 8.84 -4.40 2.75
CA VAL A 73 8.08 -3.17 2.48
C VAL A 73 8.78 -1.99 3.12
N TYR A 74 9.15 -1.01 2.32
CA TYR A 74 9.64 0.27 2.80
C TYR A 74 8.57 1.34 2.62
N ILE A 75 8.37 2.17 3.64
CA ILE A 75 7.35 3.21 3.67
C ILE A 75 8.04 4.56 3.75
N MET A 76 7.75 5.41 2.77
CA MET A 76 8.01 6.84 2.83
C MET A 76 6.67 7.54 2.85
N ASP A 77 6.32 8.13 3.99
CA ASP A 77 5.07 8.83 4.21
C ASP A 77 5.36 10.29 4.61
N MET A 78 4.76 11.24 3.90
CA MET A 78 4.94 12.68 4.11
C MET A 78 3.58 13.33 4.36
N TYR A 79 3.28 13.58 5.63
CA TYR A 79 2.00 14.13 6.09
C TYR A 79 2.17 15.33 7.03
N ASN A 80 1.07 16.06 7.27
CA ASN A 80 1.05 17.20 8.18
C ASN A 80 1.05 16.75 9.64
N ARG A 81 1.74 17.49 10.51
CA ARG A 81 1.70 17.29 11.98
C ARG A 81 0.52 17.98 12.64
#